data_AF-V4P7K3-F1
#
_entry.id   AF-V4P7K3-F1
#
_cell.length_a   1.000
_cell.length_b   1.000
_cell.length_c   1.000
_cell.angle_alpha   90.00
_cell.angle_beta   90.00
_cell.angle_gamma   90.00
#
_symmetry.space_group_name_H-M   'P 1'
#
loop_
_entity.id
_entity.type
_entity.pdbx_description
1 polymer ?
#
loop_
_entity_poly.entity_id
_entity_poly.type
_entity_poly.pdbx_seq_one_letter_code
_entity_poly.pdbx_strand_id
1 'polypeptide(L)'
;MKRKPDKRLVDELPDVDVPPGGFGQRELAVIEKLFRPDMPDGELINLYFLIHDWTMDSKWVFGARFKQIEDVLIARMCGREPEAGEVRDLPGFDPEDYREATEFVCSGEFTDWQILELYAIAQTNLTDDEIGHRWQAILDLCRAQILRRIKATRAAATRRADDETASRAGRTPAEIEARHAANENYGERIRAWRGKIGMYERGLGAALCLTEKDIMEAEAGNPVIDPRMMLLPLIFADDYCQTYEDAHRSTAATYVTQFYEATRRMTPKVREIWLLHHVDGLTVAEIAEWQGISTSMVTQRLREAERDVARYGPQPPKPTGRKLRGPRL
;
A
#
# COMPACT_ATOMS: atom_id res chain seq x y z
N MET A 1 -60.69 -5.09 -8.69
CA MET A 1 -59.85 -4.14 -9.45
C MET A 1 -58.40 -4.60 -9.39
N LYS A 2 -57.79 -5.01 -10.50
CA LYS A 2 -56.37 -5.41 -10.56
C LYS A 2 -55.53 -4.15 -10.86
N ARG A 3 -54.67 -3.72 -9.93
CA ARG A 3 -53.71 -2.62 -10.15
C ARG A 3 -52.73 -3.06 -11.23
N LYS A 4 -52.67 -2.32 -12.34
CA LYS A 4 -51.62 -2.47 -13.34
C LYS A 4 -50.32 -1.90 -12.74
N PRO A 5 -49.19 -2.63 -12.80
CA PRO A 5 -47.91 -2.13 -12.32
C PRO A 5 -47.48 -0.93 -13.18
N ASP A 6 -46.98 0.10 -12.51
CA ASP A 6 -46.57 1.36 -13.11
C ASP A 6 -45.32 1.14 -13.96
N LYS A 7 -45.43 1.32 -15.28
CA LYS A 7 -44.37 1.03 -16.27
C LYS A 7 -43.23 2.06 -16.27
N ARG A 8 -43.23 3.02 -15.34
CA ARG A 8 -42.32 4.17 -15.31
C ARG A 8 -41.10 4.02 -14.39
N LEU A 9 -40.86 2.83 -13.83
CA LEU A 9 -39.66 2.55 -13.02
C LEU A 9 -38.65 1.63 -13.71
N VAL A 10 -38.79 1.44 -15.03
CA VAL A 10 -37.82 0.69 -15.85
C VAL A 10 -36.85 1.66 -16.58
N ASP A 11 -36.79 2.92 -16.13
CA ASP A 11 -35.78 3.89 -16.57
C ASP A 11 -34.43 3.54 -15.93
N GLU A 12 -33.70 2.69 -16.64
CA GLU A 12 -32.35 2.97 -17.14
C GLU A 12 -31.37 3.58 -16.12
N LEU A 13 -30.94 2.76 -15.15
CA LEU A 13 -29.54 2.86 -14.74
C LEU A 13 -28.71 2.40 -15.95
N PRO A 14 -27.73 3.20 -16.43
CA PRO A 14 -26.90 2.79 -17.56
C PRO A 14 -26.28 1.42 -17.26
N ASP A 15 -26.23 0.56 -18.28
CA ASP A 15 -25.48 -0.70 -18.23
C ASP A 15 -23.99 -0.34 -18.04
N VAL A 16 -23.58 -0.18 -16.79
CA VAL A 16 -22.18 -0.03 -16.43
C VAL A 16 -21.56 -1.40 -16.60
N ASP A 17 -20.57 -1.50 -17.50
CA ASP A 17 -19.75 -2.70 -17.66
C ASP A 17 -19.29 -3.17 -16.28
N VAL A 18 -19.90 -4.27 -15.84
CA VAL A 18 -19.51 -4.95 -14.60
C VAL A 18 -18.12 -5.51 -14.86
N PRO A 19 -17.07 -5.05 -14.15
CA PRO A 19 -15.77 -5.68 -14.26
C PRO A 19 -15.91 -7.16 -13.87
N PRO A 20 -15.28 -8.10 -14.59
CA PRO A 20 -15.26 -9.51 -14.23
C PRO A 20 -14.38 -9.72 -12.99
N GLY A 21 -14.83 -9.24 -11.83
CA GLY A 21 -14.20 -9.41 -10.54
C GLY A 21 -15.00 -10.39 -9.69
N GLY A 22 -14.30 -11.27 -8.97
CA GLY A 22 -14.90 -12.14 -7.95
C GLY A 22 -15.54 -11.35 -6.79
N PHE A 23 -16.07 -12.07 -5.81
CA PHE A 23 -16.66 -11.49 -4.59
C PHE A 23 -15.71 -10.46 -3.93
N GLY A 24 -16.22 -9.25 -3.63
CA GLY A 24 -15.47 -8.16 -2.99
C GLY A 24 -14.58 -7.29 -3.91
N GLN A 25 -14.38 -7.66 -5.18
CA GLN A 25 -13.49 -6.93 -6.10
C GLN A 25 -14.06 -5.59 -6.57
N ARG A 26 -15.38 -5.45 -6.64
CA ARG A 26 -16.02 -4.16 -7.00
C ARG A 26 -15.84 -3.14 -5.89
N GLU A 27 -16.08 -3.58 -4.66
CA GLU A 27 -15.90 -2.80 -3.44
C GLU A 27 -14.44 -2.39 -3.29
N LEU A 28 -13.50 -3.32 -3.54
CA LEU A 28 -12.07 -3.03 -3.54
C LEU A 28 -11.70 -1.96 -4.57
N ALA A 29 -12.18 -2.08 -5.82
CA ALA A 29 -11.94 -1.07 -6.85
C ALA A 29 -12.54 0.31 -6.50
N VAL A 30 -13.67 0.35 -5.78
CA VAL A 30 -14.24 1.60 -5.28
C VAL A 30 -13.37 2.19 -4.17
N ILE A 31 -12.93 1.38 -3.20
CA ILE A 31 -11.99 1.81 -2.16
C ILE A 31 -10.71 2.36 -2.80
N GLU A 32 -10.17 1.67 -3.79
CA GLU A 32 -8.94 2.08 -4.46
C GLU A 32 -9.05 3.45 -5.12
N LYS A 33 -10.23 3.79 -5.64
CA LYS A 33 -10.52 5.11 -6.22
C LYS A 33 -10.81 6.17 -5.15
N LEU A 34 -11.47 5.81 -4.06
CA LEU A 34 -11.86 6.74 -3.01
C LEU A 34 -10.70 7.10 -2.07
N PHE A 35 -9.86 6.12 -1.75
CA PHE A 35 -8.77 6.29 -0.81
C PHE A 35 -7.71 7.23 -1.36
N ARG A 36 -7.50 8.34 -0.65
CA ARG A 36 -6.39 9.27 -0.89
C ARG A 36 -5.68 9.53 0.42
N PRO A 37 -4.34 9.42 0.49
CA PRO A 37 -3.59 9.63 1.73
C PRO A 37 -3.77 11.01 2.37
N ASP A 38 -4.26 12.01 1.62
CA ASP A 38 -4.50 13.39 2.04
C ASP A 38 -5.99 13.72 2.26
N MET A 39 -6.89 12.73 2.20
CA MET A 39 -8.33 12.94 2.38
C MET A 39 -8.68 13.53 3.77
N PRO A 40 -9.81 14.24 3.93
CA PRO A 40 -10.22 14.79 5.23
C PRO A 40 -10.27 13.74 6.35
N ASP A 41 -9.85 14.11 7.57
CA ASP A 41 -9.72 13.18 8.70
C ASP A 41 -11.02 12.41 8.99
N GLY A 42 -12.16 13.09 8.95
CA GLY A 42 -13.47 12.47 9.14
C GLY A 42 -13.86 11.47 8.04
N GLU A 43 -13.46 11.73 6.79
CA GLU A 43 -13.69 10.82 5.67
C GLU A 43 -12.76 9.62 5.74
N LEU A 44 -11.49 9.81 6.12
CA LEU A 44 -10.53 8.72 6.32
C LEU A 44 -11.03 7.75 7.39
N ILE A 45 -11.52 8.27 8.51
CA ILE A 45 -12.10 7.48 9.60
C ILE A 45 -13.33 6.72 9.12
N ASN A 46 -14.25 7.37 8.38
CA ASN A 46 -15.41 6.68 7.80
C ASN A 46 -15.00 5.55 6.86
N LEU A 47 -13.97 5.77 6.03
CA LEU A 47 -13.47 4.77 5.11
C LEU A 47 -12.80 3.59 5.84
N TYR A 48 -12.01 3.88 6.88
CA TYR A 48 -11.43 2.86 7.75
C TYR A 48 -12.53 1.97 8.35
N PHE A 49 -13.59 2.58 8.88
CA PHE A 49 -14.72 1.85 9.47
C PHE A 49 -15.49 1.00 8.44
N LEU A 50 -15.76 1.56 7.26
CA LEU A 50 -16.43 0.83 6.18
C LEU A 50 -15.64 -0.43 5.78
N ILE A 51 -14.31 -0.32 5.67
CA ILE A 51 -13.46 -1.43 5.25
C ILE A 51 -13.26 -2.43 6.37
N HIS A 52 -13.22 -1.96 7.62
CA HIS A 52 -13.17 -2.84 8.78
C HIS A 52 -14.34 -3.85 8.75
N ASP A 53 -15.56 -3.35 8.54
CA ASP A 53 -16.75 -4.21 8.44
C ASP A 53 -16.61 -5.25 7.32
N TRP A 54 -16.07 -4.86 6.15
CA TRP A 54 -15.86 -5.79 5.04
C TRP A 54 -14.68 -6.75 5.23
N THR A 55 -13.66 -6.35 6.00
CA THR A 55 -12.50 -7.22 6.28
C THR A 55 -12.88 -8.36 7.22
N MET A 56 -13.88 -8.18 8.09
CA MET A 56 -14.38 -9.26 8.95
C MET A 56 -14.88 -10.45 8.13
N ASP A 57 -15.61 -10.18 7.04
CA ASP A 57 -16.16 -11.21 6.17
C ASP A 57 -15.17 -11.72 5.11
N SER A 58 -14.17 -10.91 4.73
CA SER A 58 -13.29 -11.20 3.59
C SER A 58 -11.88 -10.62 3.75
N LYS A 59 -11.22 -10.99 4.84
CA LYS A 59 -9.87 -10.52 5.21
C LYS A 59 -8.82 -10.61 4.10
N TRP A 60 -8.88 -11.65 3.26
CA TRP A 60 -7.92 -11.86 2.18
C TRP A 60 -8.09 -10.90 0.99
N VAL A 61 -9.31 -10.38 0.75
CA VAL A 61 -9.57 -9.41 -0.33
C VAL A 61 -9.12 -8.02 0.08
N PHE A 62 -9.53 -7.59 1.28
CA PHE A 62 -9.38 -6.21 1.72
C PHE A 62 -8.15 -5.97 2.60
N GLY A 63 -7.48 -7.01 3.09
CA GLY A 63 -6.45 -6.92 4.13
C GLY A 63 -5.29 -5.99 3.79
N ALA A 64 -4.81 -6.00 2.54
CA ALA A 64 -3.73 -5.12 2.10
C ALA A 64 -4.16 -3.64 2.14
N ARG A 65 -5.37 -3.34 1.66
CA ARG A 65 -5.89 -1.96 1.60
C ARG A 65 -6.32 -1.45 2.96
N PHE A 66 -6.92 -2.33 3.77
CA PHE A 66 -7.23 -2.06 5.17
C PHE A 66 -5.97 -1.66 5.95
N LYS A 67 -4.89 -2.44 5.82
CA LYS A 67 -3.61 -2.12 6.45
C LYS A 67 -3.06 -0.75 6.03
N GLN A 68 -3.11 -0.41 4.74
CA GLN A 68 -2.64 0.90 4.27
C GLN A 68 -3.45 2.06 4.88
N ILE A 69 -4.75 1.90 5.02
CA ILE A 69 -5.64 2.92 5.60
C ILE A 69 -5.40 3.03 7.11
N GLU A 70 -5.25 1.89 7.79
CA GLU A 70 -4.86 1.81 9.19
C GLU A 70 -3.51 2.52 9.43
N ASP A 71 -2.50 2.26 8.60
CA ASP A 71 -1.18 2.87 8.71
C ASP A 71 -1.25 4.40 8.52
N VAL A 72 -2.02 4.91 7.55
CA VAL A 72 -2.23 6.35 7.36
C VAL A 72 -2.97 6.96 8.55
N LEU A 73 -3.97 6.26 9.10
CA LEU A 73 -4.73 6.75 10.24
C LEU A 73 -3.86 6.85 11.50
N ILE A 74 -3.08 5.81 11.80
CA ILE A 74 -2.10 5.82 12.89
C ILE A 74 -1.08 6.91 12.66
N ALA A 75 -0.56 7.06 11.44
CA ALA A 75 0.44 8.09 11.15
C ALA A 75 -0.08 9.50 11.43
N ARG A 76 -1.36 9.76 11.15
CA ARG A 76 -2.00 11.03 11.49
C ARG A 76 -2.26 11.21 12.98
N MET A 77 -2.56 10.13 13.70
CA MET A 77 -2.76 10.18 15.15
C MET A 77 -1.45 10.46 15.88
N CYS A 78 -0.37 9.75 15.56
CA CYS A 78 0.91 9.85 16.27
C CYS A 78 1.89 10.88 15.68
N GLY A 79 1.69 11.29 14.42
CA GLY A 79 2.51 12.29 13.72
C GLY A 79 3.78 11.74 13.09
N ARG A 80 3.88 10.42 12.92
CA ARG A 80 5.00 9.72 12.29
C ARG A 80 4.49 8.45 11.61
N GLU A 81 5.19 7.92 10.63
CA GLU A 81 4.81 6.61 10.07
C GLU A 81 4.96 5.51 11.14
N PRO A 82 4.00 4.56 11.22
CA PRO A 82 4.12 3.43 12.13
C PRO A 82 5.33 2.57 11.75
N GLU A 83 6.09 2.13 12.74
CA GLU A 83 7.29 1.31 12.51
C GLU A 83 6.88 -0.13 12.15
N ALA A 84 7.57 -0.71 11.16
CA ALA A 84 7.34 -2.10 10.79
C ALA A 84 7.68 -3.04 11.97
N GLY A 85 6.68 -3.77 12.46
CA GLY A 85 6.85 -4.70 13.58
C GLY A 85 6.66 -4.08 14.97
N GLU A 86 6.12 -2.86 15.06
CA GLU A 86 5.66 -2.31 16.34
C GLU A 86 4.71 -3.30 17.03
N VAL A 87 5.05 -3.69 18.26
CA VAL A 87 4.29 -4.69 19.02
C VAL A 87 2.95 -4.08 19.39
N ARG A 88 1.86 -4.69 18.87
CA ARG A 88 0.50 -4.31 19.20
C ARG A 88 0.13 -4.90 20.55
N ASP A 89 0.15 -4.09 21.59
CA ASP A 89 -0.44 -4.45 22.88
C ASP A 89 -1.96 -4.26 22.79
N LEU A 90 -2.67 -5.31 22.39
CA LEU A 90 -4.10 -5.25 22.11
C LEU A 90 -4.87 -5.41 23.43
N PRO A 91 -5.79 -4.48 23.76
CA PRO A 91 -6.60 -4.64 24.94
C PRO A 91 -7.62 -5.76 24.69
N GLY A 92 -7.61 -6.79 25.53
CA GLY A 92 -8.66 -7.80 25.55
C GLY A 92 -9.78 -7.33 26.46
N PHE A 93 -10.95 -7.04 25.91
CA PHE A 93 -12.17 -6.78 26.68
C PHE A 93 -13.20 -7.85 26.35
N ASP A 94 -13.80 -8.45 27.38
CA ASP A 94 -14.96 -9.29 27.19
C ASP A 94 -16.19 -8.40 26.86
N PRO A 95 -17.22 -8.93 26.15
CA PRO A 95 -18.42 -8.15 25.79
C PRO A 95 -19.10 -7.46 26.98
N GLU A 96 -19.02 -8.05 28.17
CA GLU A 96 -19.59 -7.54 29.42
C GLU A 96 -18.75 -6.42 30.08
N ASP A 97 -17.49 -6.24 29.66
CA ASP A 97 -16.54 -5.27 30.22
C ASP A 97 -16.71 -3.86 29.65
N TYR A 98 -17.85 -3.55 29.03
CA TYR A 98 -18.13 -2.25 28.41
C TYR A 98 -17.96 -1.07 29.39
N ARG A 99 -18.11 -1.28 30.71
CA ARG A 99 -17.86 -0.22 31.71
C ARG A 99 -16.39 0.12 31.82
N GLU A 100 -15.55 -0.91 31.96
CA GLU A 100 -14.10 -0.76 32.04
C GLU A 100 -13.56 -0.18 30.73
N ALA A 101 -14.00 -0.71 29.59
CA ALA A 101 -13.68 -0.16 28.27
C ALA A 101 -14.03 1.33 28.15
N THR A 102 -15.22 1.75 28.63
CA THR A 102 -15.62 3.17 28.63
C THR A 102 -14.69 4.02 29.50
N GLU A 103 -14.39 3.58 30.71
CA GLU A 103 -13.48 4.29 31.63
C GLU A 103 -12.09 4.48 31.01
N PHE A 104 -11.55 3.44 30.36
CA PHE A 104 -10.26 3.51 29.68
C PHE A 104 -10.27 4.44 28.45
N VAL A 105 -11.32 4.46 27.62
CA VAL A 105 -11.40 5.41 26.50
C VAL A 105 -11.48 6.85 27.01
N CYS A 106 -12.19 7.05 28.13
CA CYS A 106 -12.33 8.35 28.77
C CYS A 106 -11.02 8.83 29.42
N SER A 107 -10.19 7.94 29.98
CA SER A 107 -8.89 8.31 30.56
C SER A 107 -7.94 8.87 29.49
N GLY A 108 -8.08 8.40 28.24
CA GLY A 108 -7.25 8.82 27.12
C GLY A 108 -5.84 8.22 27.15
N GLU A 109 -5.60 7.23 28.02
CA GLU A 109 -4.29 6.60 28.24
C GLU A 109 -3.92 5.56 27.17
N PHE A 110 -4.89 5.09 26.39
CA PHE A 110 -4.63 4.11 25.34
C PHE A 110 -3.57 4.58 24.34
N THR A 111 -2.78 3.66 23.79
CA THR A 111 -2.00 3.94 22.60
C THR A 111 -2.91 4.16 21.38
N ASP A 112 -2.36 4.70 20.30
CA ASP A 112 -3.14 4.91 19.07
C ASP A 112 -3.68 3.59 18.51
N TRP A 113 -2.86 2.54 18.58
CA TRP A 113 -3.25 1.17 18.23
C TRP A 113 -4.37 0.62 19.11
N GLN A 114 -4.27 0.81 20.43
CA GLN A 114 -5.28 0.30 21.37
C GLN A 114 -6.65 0.95 21.16
N ILE A 115 -6.71 2.23 20.76
CA ILE A 115 -7.97 2.90 20.41
C ILE A 115 -8.60 2.30 19.14
N LEU A 116 -7.80 1.99 18.12
CA LEU A 116 -8.31 1.34 16.90
C LEU A 116 -8.80 -0.07 17.18
N GLU A 117 -8.08 -0.83 18.02
CA GLU A 117 -8.51 -2.17 18.41
C GLU A 117 -9.80 -2.12 19.24
N LEU A 118 -9.90 -1.21 20.21
CA LEU A 118 -11.12 -1.07 20.99
C LEU A 118 -12.31 -0.63 20.12
N TYR A 119 -12.06 0.18 19.10
CA TYR A 119 -13.08 0.48 18.09
C TYR A 119 -13.54 -0.82 17.38
N ALA A 120 -12.61 -1.67 16.93
CA ALA A 120 -12.92 -2.93 16.29
C ALA A 120 -13.75 -3.85 17.21
N ILE A 121 -13.36 -3.99 18.48
CA ILE A 121 -14.11 -4.73 19.49
C ILE A 121 -15.52 -4.14 19.65
N ALA A 122 -15.64 -2.82 19.77
CA ALA A 122 -16.94 -2.17 19.90
C ALA A 122 -17.86 -2.44 18.71
N GLN A 123 -17.30 -2.37 17.49
CA GLN A 123 -18.01 -2.66 16.24
C GLN A 123 -18.57 -4.10 16.23
N THR A 124 -17.76 -5.09 16.63
CA THR A 124 -18.19 -6.49 16.66
C THR A 124 -19.37 -6.74 17.59
N ASN A 125 -19.41 -6.00 18.71
CA ASN A 125 -20.45 -6.14 19.72
C ASN A 125 -21.71 -5.30 19.44
N LEU A 126 -21.75 -4.50 18.37
CA LEU A 126 -22.94 -3.69 18.02
C LEU A 126 -24.18 -4.53 17.69
N THR A 127 -23.97 -5.74 17.19
CA THR A 127 -25.05 -6.64 16.76
C THR A 127 -25.72 -7.37 17.91
N ASP A 128 -25.19 -7.22 19.13
CA ASP A 128 -25.80 -7.79 20.33
C ASP A 128 -27.00 -6.96 20.79
N ASP A 129 -28.17 -7.60 20.86
CA ASP A 129 -29.44 -6.95 21.20
C ASP A 129 -29.47 -6.39 22.65
N GLU A 130 -28.73 -6.99 23.59
CA GLU A 130 -28.75 -6.61 25.00
C GLU A 130 -27.72 -5.54 25.33
N ILE A 131 -26.52 -5.63 24.76
CA ILE A 131 -25.37 -4.76 25.11
C ILE A 131 -24.87 -3.88 23.97
N GLY A 132 -25.34 -4.06 22.72
CA GLY A 132 -24.83 -3.33 21.55
C GLY A 132 -24.97 -1.80 21.67
N HIS A 133 -26.05 -1.31 22.29
CA HIS A 133 -26.22 0.13 22.55
C HIS A 133 -25.15 0.73 23.46
N ARG A 134 -24.51 -0.08 24.32
CA ARG A 134 -23.42 0.36 25.20
C ARG A 134 -22.11 0.44 24.44
N TRP A 135 -21.87 -0.54 23.57
CA TRP A 135 -20.73 -0.56 22.66
C TRP A 135 -20.80 0.55 21.61
N GLN A 136 -22.00 0.98 21.19
CA GLN A 136 -22.16 2.17 20.35
C GLN A 136 -21.60 3.44 21.01
N ALA A 137 -21.77 3.61 22.32
CA ALA A 137 -21.20 4.77 23.02
C ALA A 137 -19.66 4.72 23.06
N ILE A 138 -19.08 3.53 23.28
CA ILE A 138 -17.63 3.32 23.22
C ILE A 138 -17.10 3.65 21.81
N LEU A 139 -17.80 3.21 20.77
CA LEU A 139 -17.47 3.49 19.38
C LEU A 139 -17.39 5.00 19.10
N ASP A 140 -18.41 5.75 19.53
CA ASP A 140 -18.46 7.21 19.38
C ASP A 140 -17.32 7.90 20.16
N LEU A 141 -17.00 7.41 21.37
CA LEU A 141 -15.89 7.91 22.17
C LEU A 141 -14.54 7.63 21.52
N CYS A 142 -14.31 6.42 20.99
CA CYS A 142 -13.10 6.08 20.23
C CYS A 142 -12.95 7.01 19.04
N ARG A 143 -14.02 7.20 18.25
CA ARG A 143 -14.04 8.13 17.11
C ARG A 143 -13.65 9.56 17.51
N ALA A 144 -14.21 10.06 18.62
CA ALA A 144 -13.89 11.38 19.13
C ALA A 144 -12.42 11.50 19.58
N GLN A 145 -11.87 10.45 20.22
CA GLN A 145 -10.47 10.43 20.63
C GLN A 145 -9.52 10.37 19.42
N ILE A 146 -9.80 9.56 18.40
CA ILE A 146 -9.01 9.51 17.16
C ILE A 146 -8.92 10.91 16.54
N LEU A 147 -10.06 11.57 16.33
CA LEU A 147 -10.12 12.92 15.79
C LEU A 147 -9.35 13.93 16.64
N ARG A 148 -9.46 13.84 17.98
CA ARG A 148 -8.74 14.71 18.90
C ARG A 148 -7.23 14.55 18.77
N ARG A 149 -6.74 13.32 18.66
CA ARG A 149 -5.30 13.02 18.51
C ARG A 149 -4.75 13.53 17.19
N ILE A 150 -5.45 13.28 16.08
CA ILE A 150 -5.07 13.82 14.78
C ILE A 150 -4.98 15.35 14.82
N LYS A 151 -5.98 16.02 15.42
CA LYS A 151 -5.98 17.47 15.56
C LYS A 151 -4.81 17.99 16.42
N ALA A 152 -4.52 17.32 17.54
CA ALA A 152 -3.42 17.67 18.43
C ALA A 152 -2.07 17.55 17.72
N THR A 153 -1.86 16.45 17.01
CA THR A 153 -0.67 16.18 16.21
C THR A 153 -0.47 17.19 15.10
N ARG A 154 -1.52 17.52 14.34
CA ARG A 154 -1.47 18.58 13.33
C ARG A 154 -1.11 19.93 13.92
N ALA A 155 -1.73 20.30 15.05
CA ALA A 155 -1.40 21.55 15.73
C ALA A 155 0.05 21.59 16.21
N ALA A 156 0.59 20.48 16.70
CA ALA A 156 2.01 20.37 17.07
C ALA A 156 2.94 20.50 15.85
N ALA A 157 2.59 19.88 14.72
CA ALA A 157 3.34 20.00 13.48
C ALA A 157 3.34 21.45 12.95
N THR A 158 2.19 22.12 12.95
CA THR A 158 2.10 23.54 12.56
C THR A 158 2.94 24.43 13.47
N ARG A 159 2.90 24.23 14.81
CA ARG A 159 3.75 24.98 15.73
C ARG A 159 5.24 24.78 15.47
N ARG A 160 5.68 23.56 15.18
CA ARG A 160 7.09 23.30 14.82
C ARG A 160 7.47 24.01 13.52
N ALA A 161 6.61 23.97 12.51
CA ALA A 161 6.84 24.69 11.26
C ALA A 161 6.88 26.21 11.48
N ASP A 162 6.00 26.74 12.32
CA ASP A 162 5.98 28.14 12.70
C ASP A 162 7.24 28.52 13.50
N ASP A 163 7.73 27.67 14.41
CA ASP A 163 8.98 27.89 15.15
C ASP A 163 10.22 27.81 14.24
N GLU A 164 10.16 27.02 13.17
CA GLU A 164 11.22 26.92 12.16
C GLU A 164 11.22 28.08 11.16
N THR A 165 10.04 28.61 10.84
CA THR A 165 9.83 29.70 9.86
C THR A 165 9.77 31.08 10.49
N ALA A 166 9.39 31.19 11.77
CA ALA A 166 9.58 32.37 12.57
C ALA A 166 11.08 32.65 12.60
N SER A 167 11.47 33.65 11.82
CA SER A 167 12.83 34.14 11.62
C SER A 167 13.62 34.01 12.92
N ARG A 168 14.47 32.97 13.01
CA ARG A 168 15.59 32.95 13.96
C ARG A 168 16.42 34.17 13.62
N ALA A 169 16.13 35.26 14.33
CA ALA A 169 16.90 36.49 14.26
C ALA A 169 18.38 36.10 14.41
N GLY A 170 19.14 36.24 13.32
CA GLY A 170 20.58 36.05 13.28
C GLY A 170 21.07 34.60 13.32
N ARG A 171 20.74 33.77 12.31
CA ARG A 171 21.64 32.63 12.01
C ARG A 171 23.02 33.20 11.72
N THR A 172 24.03 32.69 12.41
CA THR A 172 25.41 33.10 12.17
C THR A 172 25.85 32.68 10.76
N PRO A 173 26.79 33.38 10.10
CA PRO A 173 27.33 32.95 8.82
C PRO A 173 27.78 31.47 8.81
N ALA A 174 28.34 31.00 9.92
CA ALA A 174 28.76 29.61 10.09
C ALA A 174 27.60 28.60 10.06
N GLU A 175 26.43 28.94 10.63
CA GLU A 175 25.24 28.08 10.56
C GLU A 175 24.63 28.04 9.15
N ILE A 176 24.73 29.14 8.41
CA ILE A 176 24.29 29.20 7.01
C ILE A 176 25.21 28.33 6.15
N GLU A 177 26.52 28.44 6.32
CA GLU A 177 27.52 27.62 5.63
C GLU A 177 27.36 26.14 5.96
N ALA A 178 27.20 25.79 7.24
CA ALA A 178 26.97 24.41 7.67
C ALA A 178 25.67 23.82 7.07
N ARG A 179 24.61 24.64 6.96
CA ARG A 179 23.36 24.22 6.32
C ARG A 179 23.55 24.01 4.81
N HIS A 180 24.28 24.89 4.13
CA HIS A 180 24.57 24.74 2.71
C HIS A 180 25.35 23.45 2.44
N ALA A 181 26.41 23.19 3.21
CA ALA A 181 27.20 21.96 3.11
C ALA A 181 26.35 20.70 3.39
N ALA A 182 25.45 20.75 4.38
CA ALA A 182 24.53 19.66 4.66
C ALA A 182 23.55 19.41 3.50
N ASN A 183 23.01 20.48 2.90
CA ASN A 183 22.11 20.37 1.75
C ASN A 183 22.83 19.85 0.50
N GLU A 184 24.08 20.26 0.24
CA GLU A 184 24.89 19.72 -0.84
C GLU A 184 25.07 18.20 -0.69
N ASN A 185 25.43 17.74 0.51
CA ASN A 185 25.53 16.31 0.80
C ASN A 185 24.21 15.58 0.56
N TYR A 186 23.08 16.17 0.98
CA TYR A 186 21.78 15.60 0.68
C TYR A 186 21.48 15.55 -0.82
N GLY A 187 21.81 16.61 -1.57
CA GLY A 187 21.65 16.66 -3.02
C GLY A 187 22.44 15.56 -3.74
N GLU A 188 23.69 15.34 -3.33
CA GLU A 188 24.51 14.23 -3.82
C GLU A 188 23.87 12.86 -3.54
N ARG A 189 23.33 12.67 -2.33
CA ARG A 189 22.64 11.42 -1.97
C ARG A 189 21.37 11.21 -2.79
N ILE A 190 20.57 12.25 -3.02
CA ILE A 190 19.35 12.17 -3.84
C ILE A 190 19.74 11.73 -5.26
N ARG A 191 20.73 12.38 -5.86
CA ARG A 191 21.25 12.02 -7.18
C ARG A 191 21.74 10.57 -7.25
N ALA A 192 22.51 10.15 -6.24
CA ALA A 192 23.05 8.79 -6.18
C ALA A 192 21.94 7.73 -6.07
N TRP A 193 20.96 7.93 -5.19
CA TRP A 193 19.82 7.02 -5.05
C TRP A 193 18.96 6.97 -6.30
N ARG A 194 18.64 8.13 -6.88
CA ARG A 194 17.89 8.21 -8.13
C ARG A 194 18.61 7.48 -9.26
N GLY A 195 19.93 7.64 -9.38
CA GLY A 195 20.76 6.91 -10.33
C GLY A 195 20.77 5.40 -10.08
N LYS A 196 20.82 4.97 -8.82
CA LYS A 196 20.77 3.54 -8.42
C LYS A 196 19.48 2.86 -8.89
N ILE A 197 18.33 3.51 -8.71
CA ILE A 197 17.01 2.96 -9.09
C ILE A 197 16.64 3.22 -10.55
N GLY A 198 17.49 3.92 -11.32
CA GLY A 198 17.21 4.28 -12.72
C GLY A 198 16.03 5.23 -12.91
N MET A 199 15.71 6.07 -11.91
CA MET A 199 14.56 6.97 -11.96
C MET A 199 14.91 8.29 -12.66
N TYR A 200 14.11 8.69 -13.64
CA TYR A 200 14.25 10.00 -14.29
C TYR A 200 13.73 11.14 -13.40
N GLU A 201 14.23 12.35 -13.60
CA GLU A 201 13.83 13.58 -12.88
C GLU A 201 12.32 13.78 -12.94
N ARG A 202 11.72 13.55 -14.12
CA ARG A 202 10.26 13.61 -14.32
C ARG A 202 9.51 12.62 -13.42
N GLY A 203 10.03 11.41 -13.28
CA GLY A 203 9.42 10.36 -12.46
C GLY A 203 9.43 10.73 -10.98
N LEU A 204 10.57 11.21 -10.48
CA LEU A 204 10.70 11.68 -9.11
C LEU A 204 9.84 12.93 -8.86
N GLY A 205 9.83 13.87 -9.80
CA GLY A 205 9.00 15.07 -9.75
C GLY A 205 7.51 14.73 -9.65
N ALA A 206 7.02 13.80 -10.46
CA ALA A 206 5.62 13.35 -10.39
C ALA A 206 5.29 12.70 -9.03
N ALA A 207 6.20 11.88 -8.48
CA ALA A 207 6.00 11.23 -7.18
C ALA A 207 5.96 12.22 -6.01
N LEU A 208 6.77 13.28 -6.06
CA LEU A 208 6.90 14.28 -5.00
C LEU A 208 6.05 15.54 -5.23
N CYS A 209 5.30 15.61 -6.34
CA CYS A 209 4.62 16.82 -6.80
C CYS A 209 5.56 18.03 -6.97
N LEU A 210 6.76 17.78 -7.50
CA LEU A 210 7.80 18.77 -7.78
C LEU A 210 8.07 18.90 -9.28
N THR A 211 8.53 20.06 -9.73
CA THR A 211 8.97 20.23 -11.11
C THR A 211 10.34 19.59 -11.34
N GLU A 212 10.69 19.25 -12.58
CA GLU A 212 12.05 18.75 -12.92
C GLU A 212 13.14 19.75 -12.47
N LYS A 213 12.84 21.04 -12.53
CA LYS A 213 13.72 22.11 -12.06
C LYS A 213 13.95 22.02 -10.55
N ASP A 214 12.91 21.82 -9.76
CA ASP A 214 13.00 21.71 -8.31
C ASP A 214 13.86 20.50 -7.88
N ILE A 215 13.75 19.39 -8.62
CA ILE A 215 14.60 18.22 -8.43
C ILE A 215 16.07 18.57 -8.70
N MET A 216 16.37 19.25 -9.81
CA MET A 216 17.72 19.68 -10.13
C MET A 216 18.29 20.66 -9.09
N GLU A 217 17.48 21.58 -8.59
CA GLU A 217 17.89 22.52 -7.53
C GLU A 217 18.17 21.80 -6.21
N ALA A 218 17.34 20.81 -5.84
CA ALA A 218 17.60 19.96 -4.68
C ALA A 218 18.89 19.15 -4.81
N GLU A 219 19.15 18.54 -5.97
CA GLU A 219 20.41 17.83 -6.24
C GLU A 219 21.64 18.77 -6.23
N ALA A 220 21.44 20.06 -6.48
CA ALA A 220 22.47 21.09 -6.42
C ALA A 220 22.65 21.71 -5.01
N GLY A 221 21.99 21.17 -3.98
CA GLY A 221 22.09 21.67 -2.61
C GLY A 221 21.16 22.84 -2.28
N ASN A 222 20.22 23.16 -3.17
CA ASN A 222 19.23 24.22 -3.00
C ASN A 222 17.81 23.65 -2.98
N PRO A 223 17.47 22.78 -2.02
CA PRO A 223 16.19 22.08 -2.05
C PRO A 223 15.04 23.03 -1.69
N VAL A 224 13.97 22.97 -2.50
CA VAL A 224 12.72 23.74 -2.29
C VAL A 224 11.86 23.20 -1.15
N ILE A 225 12.10 21.95 -0.75
CA ILE A 225 11.50 21.28 0.41
C ILE A 225 12.61 20.67 1.28
N ASP A 226 12.28 20.08 2.44
CA ASP A 226 13.28 19.34 3.22
C ASP A 226 13.84 18.17 2.39
N PRO A 227 15.16 18.12 2.13
CA PRO A 227 15.75 17.05 1.32
C PRO A 227 15.60 15.65 1.94
N ARG A 228 15.34 15.54 3.24
CA ARG A 228 15.01 14.26 3.91
C ARG A 228 13.70 13.68 3.39
N MET A 229 12.73 14.54 3.10
CA MET A 229 11.43 14.14 2.53
C MET A 229 11.57 13.64 1.09
N MET A 230 12.62 14.05 0.37
CA MET A 230 12.93 13.53 -0.97
C MET A 230 13.68 12.20 -0.93
N LEU A 231 14.58 12.02 0.04
CA LEU A 231 15.39 10.81 0.19
C LEU A 231 14.61 9.60 0.64
N LEU A 232 13.65 9.78 1.56
CA LEU A 232 12.92 8.67 2.16
C LEU A 232 12.14 7.84 1.11
N PRO A 233 11.37 8.43 0.18
CA PRO A 233 10.70 7.69 -0.89
C PRO A 233 11.66 6.98 -1.85
N LEU A 234 12.83 7.55 -2.11
CA LEU A 234 13.84 6.91 -2.97
C LEU A 234 14.43 5.64 -2.35
N ILE A 235 14.68 5.67 -1.04
CA ILE A 235 15.14 4.50 -0.27
C ILE A 235 14.06 3.42 -0.28
N PHE A 236 12.80 3.78 -0.03
CA PHE A 236 11.69 2.85 -0.09
C PHE A 236 11.47 2.26 -1.49
N ALA A 237 11.62 3.07 -2.54
CA ALA A 237 11.53 2.59 -3.91
C ALA A 237 12.61 1.55 -4.22
N ASP A 238 13.84 1.75 -3.74
CA ASP A 238 14.92 0.77 -3.91
C ASP A 238 14.65 -0.54 -3.16
N ASP A 239 14.23 -0.47 -1.89
CA ASP A 239 13.85 -1.65 -1.10
C ASP A 239 12.69 -2.42 -1.76
N TYR A 240 11.69 -1.69 -2.29
CA TYR A 240 10.59 -2.28 -3.02
C TYR A 240 11.07 -2.95 -4.31
N CYS A 241 11.93 -2.30 -5.10
CA CYS A 241 12.52 -2.87 -6.31
C CYS A 241 13.31 -4.15 -6.01
N GLN A 242 14.13 -4.16 -4.95
CA GLN A 242 14.88 -5.35 -4.54
C GLN A 242 13.96 -6.49 -4.11
N THR A 243 12.96 -6.18 -3.27
CA THR A 243 11.98 -7.18 -2.80
C THR A 243 11.18 -7.77 -3.97
N TYR A 244 10.78 -6.91 -4.92
CA TYR A 244 10.08 -7.31 -6.13
C TYR A 244 10.97 -8.19 -7.02
N GLU A 245 12.24 -7.81 -7.24
CA GLU A 245 13.19 -8.62 -7.99
C GLU A 245 13.43 -10.00 -7.37
N ASP A 246 13.51 -10.08 -6.04
CA ASP A 246 13.68 -11.35 -5.33
C ASP A 246 12.43 -12.25 -5.42
N ALA A 247 11.24 -11.66 -5.24
CA ALA A 247 9.98 -12.36 -5.42
C ALA A 247 9.80 -12.83 -6.88
N HIS A 248 10.16 -11.98 -7.84
CA HIS A 248 10.16 -12.30 -9.27
C HIS A 248 11.12 -13.46 -9.56
N ARG A 249 12.37 -13.40 -9.07
CA ARG A 249 13.37 -14.47 -9.25
C ARG A 249 12.87 -15.80 -8.69
N SER A 250 12.26 -15.80 -7.51
CA SER A 250 11.67 -17.00 -6.89
C SER A 250 10.51 -17.57 -7.70
N THR A 251 9.57 -16.71 -8.11
CA THR A 251 8.38 -17.13 -8.87
C THR A 251 8.74 -17.61 -10.27
N ALA A 252 9.61 -16.87 -10.96
CA ALA A 252 10.17 -17.26 -12.24
C ALA A 252 10.95 -18.58 -12.14
N ALA A 253 11.75 -18.80 -11.09
CA ALA A 253 12.45 -20.07 -10.89
C ALA A 253 11.46 -21.24 -10.69
N THR A 254 10.37 -21.02 -9.96
CA THR A 254 9.31 -22.01 -9.76
C THR A 254 8.62 -22.34 -11.08
N TYR A 255 8.23 -21.32 -11.85
CA TYR A 255 7.59 -21.46 -13.15
C TYR A 255 8.49 -22.16 -14.17
N VAL A 256 9.76 -21.75 -14.24
CA VAL A 256 10.78 -22.40 -15.09
C VAL A 256 10.97 -23.86 -14.68
N THR A 257 10.94 -24.17 -13.39
CA THR A 257 11.06 -25.56 -12.92
C THR A 257 9.85 -26.40 -13.30
N GLN A 258 8.64 -25.87 -13.12
CA GLN A 258 7.38 -26.54 -13.45
C GLN A 258 7.26 -26.80 -14.96
N PHE A 259 7.73 -25.85 -15.78
CA PHE A 259 7.72 -25.92 -17.25
C PHE A 259 9.12 -26.14 -17.84
N TYR A 260 9.99 -26.89 -17.15
CA TYR A 260 11.42 -26.99 -17.50
C TYR A 260 11.66 -27.42 -18.94
N GLU A 261 10.98 -28.45 -19.43
CA GLU A 261 11.18 -28.93 -20.80
C GLU A 261 10.68 -27.94 -21.86
N ALA A 262 9.59 -27.22 -21.59
CA ALA A 262 9.09 -26.16 -22.47
C ALA A 262 10.04 -24.96 -22.48
N THR A 263 10.39 -24.44 -21.30
CA THR A 263 11.24 -23.25 -21.17
C THR A 263 12.64 -23.49 -21.74
N ARG A 264 13.24 -24.68 -21.58
CA ARG A 264 14.55 -25.03 -22.15
C ARG A 264 14.59 -24.92 -23.68
N ARG A 265 13.45 -25.16 -24.35
CA ARG A 265 13.35 -25.13 -25.82
C ARG A 265 13.05 -23.73 -26.38
N MET A 266 12.49 -22.85 -25.56
CA MET A 266 12.30 -21.44 -25.92
C MET A 266 13.65 -20.74 -26.09
N THR A 267 13.74 -19.85 -27.08
CA THR A 267 14.84 -18.88 -27.16
C THR A 267 14.82 -17.97 -25.93
N PRO A 268 15.96 -17.37 -25.52
CA PRO A 268 16.01 -16.48 -24.36
C PRO A 268 14.95 -15.38 -24.41
N LYS A 269 14.72 -14.79 -25.61
CA LYS A 269 13.77 -13.70 -25.80
C LYS A 269 12.30 -14.15 -25.73
N VAL A 270 11.99 -15.33 -26.25
CA VAL A 270 10.64 -15.92 -26.13
C VAL A 270 10.35 -16.28 -24.67
N ARG A 271 11.33 -16.85 -23.97
CA ARG A 271 11.22 -17.18 -22.55
C ARG A 271 10.99 -15.94 -21.68
N GLU A 272 11.76 -14.88 -21.92
CA GLU A 272 11.63 -13.61 -21.22
C GLU A 272 10.22 -13.03 -21.40
N ILE A 273 9.72 -12.91 -22.64
CA ILE A 273 8.38 -12.39 -22.92
C ILE A 273 7.28 -13.26 -22.30
N TRP A 274 7.48 -14.58 -22.30
CA TRP A 274 6.54 -15.50 -21.67
C TRP A 274 6.49 -15.35 -20.15
N LEU A 275 7.65 -15.19 -19.49
CA LEU A 275 7.71 -14.94 -18.05
C LEU A 275 7.08 -13.58 -17.68
N LEU A 276 7.37 -12.51 -18.43
CA LEU A 276 6.72 -11.21 -18.20
C LEU A 276 5.19 -11.29 -18.26
N HIS A 277 4.66 -12.09 -19.18
CA HIS A 277 3.23 -12.21 -19.33
C HIS A 277 2.59 -13.10 -18.25
N HIS A 278 3.18 -14.24 -17.92
CA HIS A 278 2.56 -15.24 -17.04
C HIS A 278 2.98 -15.16 -15.57
N VAL A 279 4.17 -14.62 -15.29
CA VAL A 279 4.69 -14.43 -13.93
C VAL A 279 4.39 -13.01 -13.46
N ASP A 280 4.69 -12.00 -14.28
CA ASP A 280 4.50 -10.59 -13.89
C ASP A 280 3.11 -10.05 -14.24
N GLY A 281 2.31 -10.81 -15.00
CA GLY A 281 0.96 -10.41 -15.38
C GLY A 281 0.90 -9.24 -16.37
N LEU A 282 2.02 -8.88 -17.01
CA LEU A 282 2.08 -7.76 -17.94
C LEU A 282 1.24 -8.05 -19.19
N THR A 283 0.57 -7.03 -19.68
CA THR A 283 -0.17 -7.05 -20.94
C THR A 283 0.79 -7.01 -22.13
N VAL A 284 0.29 -7.42 -23.31
CA VAL A 284 1.05 -7.35 -24.57
C VAL A 284 1.53 -5.92 -24.88
N ALA A 285 0.73 -4.90 -24.53
CA ALA A 285 1.08 -3.50 -24.75
C ALA A 285 2.22 -3.04 -23.84
N GLU A 286 2.15 -3.36 -22.55
CA GLU A 286 3.20 -3.02 -21.57
C GLU A 286 4.52 -3.71 -21.91
N ILE A 287 4.48 -4.99 -22.30
CA ILE A 287 5.68 -5.71 -22.73
C ILE A 287 6.28 -5.08 -23.99
N ALA A 288 5.43 -4.67 -24.95
CA ALA A 288 5.87 -4.04 -26.19
C ALA A 288 6.59 -2.71 -25.93
N GLU A 289 5.99 -1.86 -25.08
CA GLU A 289 6.57 -0.60 -24.64
C GLU A 289 7.89 -0.81 -23.90
N TRP A 290 7.91 -1.70 -22.90
CA TRP A 290 9.09 -1.99 -22.08
C TRP A 290 10.27 -2.53 -22.90
N GLN A 291 9.97 -3.35 -23.91
CA GLN A 291 10.98 -4.03 -24.73
C GLN A 291 11.36 -3.27 -26.01
N GLY A 292 10.70 -2.15 -26.30
CA GLY A 292 10.91 -1.39 -27.54
C GLY A 292 10.62 -2.20 -28.81
N ILE A 293 9.62 -3.09 -28.77
CA ILE A 293 9.20 -3.93 -29.91
C ILE A 293 7.71 -3.76 -30.18
N SER A 294 7.24 -4.16 -31.36
CA SER A 294 5.82 -4.06 -31.68
C SER A 294 4.97 -5.07 -30.90
N THR A 295 3.71 -4.71 -30.60
CA THR A 295 2.72 -5.61 -29.99
C THR A 295 2.49 -6.89 -30.80
N SER A 296 2.58 -6.80 -32.13
CA SER A 296 2.54 -7.97 -33.01
C SER A 296 3.69 -8.94 -32.76
N MET A 297 4.91 -8.42 -32.54
CA MET A 297 6.09 -9.24 -32.24
C MET A 297 5.95 -9.93 -30.88
N VAL A 298 5.45 -9.22 -29.87
CA VAL A 298 5.15 -9.80 -28.55
C VAL A 298 4.12 -10.93 -28.67
N THR A 299 3.01 -10.68 -29.37
CA THR A 299 1.94 -11.67 -29.59
C THR A 299 2.46 -12.92 -30.29
N GLN A 300 3.28 -12.75 -31.34
CA GLN A 300 3.88 -13.88 -32.05
C GLN A 300 4.76 -14.73 -31.11
N ARG A 301 5.61 -14.08 -30.30
CA ARG A 301 6.51 -14.77 -29.38
C ARG A 301 5.75 -15.48 -28.25
N LEU A 302 4.66 -14.90 -27.76
CA LEU A 302 3.76 -15.59 -26.81
C LEU A 302 3.15 -16.84 -27.43
N ARG A 303 2.66 -16.77 -28.67
CA ARG A 303 2.15 -17.96 -29.39
C ARG A 303 3.22 -19.03 -29.66
N GLU A 304 4.48 -18.62 -29.84
CA GLU A 304 5.61 -19.55 -29.92
C GLU A 304 5.84 -20.26 -28.57
N ALA A 305 5.85 -19.49 -27.47
CA ALA A 305 5.97 -20.04 -26.12
C ALA A 305 4.81 -20.98 -25.76
N GLU A 306 3.56 -20.58 -26.04
CA GLU A 306 2.36 -21.38 -25.79
C GLU A 306 2.38 -22.72 -26.53
N ARG A 307 2.92 -22.76 -27.76
CA ARG A 307 3.09 -24.01 -28.51
C ARG A 307 4.08 -24.94 -27.83
N ASP A 308 5.19 -24.41 -27.30
CA ASP A 308 6.14 -25.22 -26.54
C ASP A 308 5.53 -25.69 -25.20
N VAL A 309 4.82 -24.83 -24.48
CA VAL A 309 4.13 -25.19 -23.24
C VAL A 309 3.06 -26.26 -23.48
N ALA A 310 2.22 -26.12 -24.51
CA ALA A 310 1.20 -27.09 -24.85
C ALA A 310 1.80 -28.45 -25.22
N ARG A 311 2.98 -28.47 -25.85
CA ARG A 311 3.64 -29.70 -26.29
C ARG A 311 4.40 -30.42 -25.18
N TYR A 312 5.01 -29.69 -24.26
CA TYR A 312 5.90 -30.25 -23.24
C TYR A 312 5.34 -30.20 -21.82
N GLY A 313 4.22 -29.50 -21.62
CA GLY A 313 3.39 -29.51 -20.41
C GLY A 313 4.09 -29.12 -19.10
N PRO A 314 3.31 -29.00 -18.02
CA PRO A 314 3.88 -29.02 -16.67
C PRO A 314 4.45 -30.43 -16.42
N GLN A 315 5.71 -30.49 -15.99
CA GLN A 315 6.34 -31.75 -15.61
C GLN A 315 6.03 -32.03 -14.13
N PRO A 316 5.73 -33.28 -13.73
CA PRO A 316 5.67 -33.61 -12.31
C PRO A 316 7.03 -33.27 -11.68
N PRO A 317 7.05 -32.80 -10.41
CA PRO A 317 8.30 -32.48 -9.74
C PRO A 317 9.22 -33.70 -9.84
N LYS A 318 10.42 -33.52 -10.40
CA LYS A 318 11.41 -34.60 -10.48
C LYS A 318 11.58 -35.15 -9.06
N PRO A 319 11.37 -36.45 -8.82
CA PRO A 319 11.54 -37.02 -7.49
C PRO A 319 12.95 -36.64 -7.03
N THR A 320 13.03 -35.90 -5.93
CA THR A 320 14.30 -35.48 -5.35
C THR A 320 14.99 -36.76 -4.90
N GLY A 321 15.88 -37.28 -5.75
CA GLY A 321 16.61 -38.54 -5.56
C GLY A 321 17.60 -38.51 -4.39
N ARG A 322 17.35 -37.70 -3.36
CA ARG A 322 17.95 -37.85 -2.05
C ARG A 322 17.39 -39.15 -1.48
N LYS A 323 18.04 -40.27 -1.81
CA LYS A 323 17.91 -41.51 -1.06
C LYS A 323 18.19 -41.14 0.41
N LEU A 324 17.14 -40.99 1.20
CA LEU A 324 17.26 -40.95 2.65
C LEU A 324 17.99 -42.24 3.01
N ARG A 325 19.27 -42.12 3.41
CA ARG A 325 19.96 -43.25 4.01
C ARG A 325 19.14 -43.58 5.25
N GLY A 326 18.41 -44.68 5.20
CA GLY A 326 17.71 -45.20 6.38
C GLY A 326 18.72 -45.35 7.52
N PRO A 327 18.26 -45.23 8.79
CA PRO A 327 19.12 -45.49 9.93
C PRO A 327 19.76 -46.88 9.76
N ARG A 328 21.09 -46.94 9.95
CA ARG A 328 21.78 -48.23 10.03
C ARG A 328 21.23 -48.95 11.26
N LEU A 329 20.53 -50.06 11.03
CA LEU A 329 20.16 -51.01 12.08
C LEU A 329 21.40 -51.71 12.61
#